data_AF-A0A7G7GFH1-F1
#
_entry.id   AF-A0A7G7GFH1-F1
#
_cell.length_a   1.000
_cell.length_b   1.000
_cell.length_c   1.000
_cell.angle_alpha   90.00
_cell.angle_beta   90.00
_cell.angle_gamma   90.00
#
_symmetry.space_group_name_H-M   'P 1'
#
loop_
_entity.id
_entity.type
_entity.pdbx_description
1 polymer ?
#
loop_
_entity_poly.entity_id
_entity_poly.type
_entity_poly.pdbx_seq_one_letter_code
_entity_poly.pdbx_strand_id
1 'polypeptide(L)' 'MDTYILAFIPLVFGEGISLFPKVQKQENLVLEKSKAYPNGIVMLYLHKQPAN' A
#
# COMPACT_ATOMS: atom_id res chain seq x y z
N MET A 1 16.15 -4.98 -3.59
CA MET A 1 14.75 -5.38 -3.37
C MET A 1 13.95 -4.11 -3.20
N ASP A 2 12.86 -3.97 -3.95
CA ASP A 2 12.02 -2.77 -3.87
C ASP A 2 11.04 -2.91 -2.71
N THR A 3 11.00 -1.89 -1.86
CA THR A 3 10.13 -1.83 -0.67
C THR A 3 9.09 -0.73 -0.85
N TYR A 4 7.86 -1.00 -0.43
CA TYR A 4 6.74 -0.07 -0.42
C TYR A 4 6.25 0.12 1.01
N ILE A 5 5.99 1.38 1.38
CA ILE A 5 5.38 1.72 2.66
C ILE A 5 4.08 2.48 2.35
N LEU A 6 2.94 1.92 2.73
CA LEU A 6 1.62 2.49 2.48
C LEU A 6 0.95 2.87 3.79
N ALA A 7 0.39 4.08 3.86
CA ALA A 7 -0.44 4.52 4.97
C ALA A 7 -1.91 4.53 4.54
N PHE A 8 -2.73 3.72 5.20
CA PHE A 8 -4.17 3.71 5.06
C PHE A 8 -4.78 4.66 6.09
N ILE A 9 -5.44 5.70 5.59
CA ILE A 9 -6.17 6.68 6.38
C ILE A 9 -7.65 6.26 6.34
N PRO A 10 -8.36 6.19 7.48
CA PRO A 10 -9.74 5.72 7.54
C PRO A 10 -10.73 6.79 7.05
N LEU A 11 -10.58 7.19 5.79
CA LEU A 11 -11.41 8.18 5.11
C LEU A 11 -11.81 7.63 3.73
N VAL A 12 -13.09 7.77 3.40
CA VAL A 12 -13.58 7.49 2.05
C VAL A 12 -13.63 8.79 1.29
N PHE A 13 -12.79 8.91 0.27
CA PHE A 13 -12.81 10.05 -0.64
C PHE A 13 -13.84 9.80 -1.75
N GLY A 14 -14.71 10.79 -2.01
CA GLY A 14 -15.66 10.73 -3.14
C GLY A 14 -14.95 11.01 -4.47
N GLU A 15 -14.23 12.13 -4.53
CA GLU A 15 -13.30 12.48 -5.61
C GLU A 15 -11.88 12.62 -5.06
N GLY A 16 -10.87 12.23 -5.84
CA GLY A 16 -9.47 12.31 -5.42
C GLY A 16 -8.50 11.96 -6.53
N ILE A 17 -7.22 12.21 -6.29
CA ILE A 17 -6.13 11.82 -7.20
C ILE A 17 -5.78 10.37 -6.92
N SER A 18 -5.82 9.52 -7.95
CA SER A 18 -5.42 8.12 -7.81
C SER A 18 -3.93 8.03 -7.47
N LEU A 19 -3.61 7.24 -6.43
CA LEU A 19 -2.23 6.94 -6.05
C LEU A 19 -1.45 6.26 -7.18
N PHE A 20 -2.16 5.47 -8.01
CA PHE A 20 -1.61 4.77 -9.16
C PHE A 20 -2.51 4.99 -10.38
N PRO A 21 -2.36 6.13 -11.09
CA PRO A 21 -3.33 6.55 -12.12
C PRO A 21 -3.24 5.75 -13.43
N LYS A 22 -2.19 4.95 -13.63
CA LYS A 22 -1.92 4.22 -14.89
C LYS A 22 -1.33 2.83 -14.60
N VAL A 23 -2.12 1.97 -13.94
CA VAL A 23 -1.69 0.60 -13.66
C VAL A 23 -1.59 -0.18 -14.98
N GLN A 24 -0.37 -0.43 -15.45
CA GLN A 24 -0.12 -1.19 -16.68
C GLN A 24 0.13 -2.68 -16.40
N LYS A 25 0.52 -3.00 -15.16
CA LYS A 25 0.91 -4.35 -14.76
C LYS A 25 0.58 -4.55 -13.28
N GLN A 26 0.02 -5.72 -12.96
CA GLN A 26 -0.13 -6.15 -11.58
C GLN A 26 1.21 -6.69 -11.06
N GLU A 27 1.59 -6.23 -9.87
CA GLU A 27 2.76 -6.72 -9.16
C GLU A 27 2.30 -7.35 -7.84
N ASN A 28 2.79 -8.55 -7.54
CA ASN A 28 2.50 -9.23 -6.29
C ASN A 28 3.39 -8.67 -5.19
N LEU A 29 2.77 -8.16 -4.13
CA LEU A 29 3.48 -7.65 -2.96
C LEU A 29 3.25 -8.60 -1.78
N VAL A 30 4.29 -8.78 -0.98
CA VAL A 30 4.25 -9.56 0.25
C VAL A 30 4.26 -8.59 1.42
N LEU A 31 3.34 -8.77 2.37
CA LEU A 31 3.31 -8.00 3.61
C LEU A 31 4.42 -8.48 4.53
N GLU A 32 5.34 -7.58 4.85
CA GLU A 32 6.42 -7.85 5.80
C GLU A 32 6.01 -7.47 7.22
N LYS A 33 5.37 -6.30 7.36
CA LYS A 33 4.94 -5.78 8.66
C LYS A 33 3.73 -4.88 8.50
N SER A 34 2.87 -4.85 9.51
CA SER A 34 1.83 -3.83 9.67
C SER A 34 1.92 -3.16 11.03
N LYS A 35 1.41 -1.94 11.13
CA LYS A 35 1.27 -1.20 12.40
C LYS A 35 -0.01 -0.38 12.36
N ALA A 36 -0.91 -0.65 13.29
CA ALA A 36 -2.09 0.17 13.53
C ALA A 36 -1.80 1.25 14.57
N TYR A 37 -2.40 2.42 14.40
CA TYR A 37 -2.32 3.54 15.33
C TYR A 37 -3.71 3.77 15.98
N PRO A 38 -3.77 4.34 17.20
CA PRO A 38 -5.05 4.55 17.91
C PRO A 38 -6.09 5.40 17.16
N ASN A 39 -5.64 6.24 16.21
CA ASN A 39 -6.51 7.05 15.36
C ASN A 39 -7.05 6.30 14.12
N GLY A 40 -6.84 4.98 14.05
CA GLY A 40 -7.32 4.14 12.94
C GLY A 40 -6.44 4.17 11.70
N ILE A 41 -5.33 4.93 11.69
CA ILE A 41 -4.34 4.85 10.61
C ILE A 41 -3.64 3.49 10.67
N VAL A 42 -3.45 2.87 9.51
CA VAL A 42 -2.70 1.61 9.37
C VAL A 42 -1.52 1.82 8.43
N MET A 43 -0.32 1.51 8.89
CA MET A 43 0.87 1.44 8.04
C MET A 43 1.15 0.00 7.63
N LEU A 44 1.40 -0.20 6.34
CA LEU A 44 1.82 -1.47 5.76
C LEU A 44 3.23 -1.33 5.17
N TYR A 45 4.09 -2.28 5.48
CA TYR A 45 5.44 -2.41 4.94
C TYR A 45 5.45 -3.66 4.06
N LEU A 46 5.71 -3.45 2.78
CA LEU A 46 5.54 -4.46 1.73
C LEU A 46 6.82 -4.55 0.90
N HIS A 47 7.13 -5.73 0.39
CA HIS A 47 8.18 -5.89 -0.61
C HIS A 47 7.65 -6.63 -1.83
N LYS A 48 8.28 -6.38 -2.98
CA LYS A 48 7.94 -7.07 -4.22
C LYS A 48 8.27 -8.56 -4.13
N GLN A 49 7.31 -9.42 -4.47
CA GLN A 49 7.58 -10.85 -4.62
C GLN A 49 8.53 -11.06 -5.81
N PRO A 50 9.61 -11.84 -5.66
CA PRO A 50 10.46 -12.21 -6.79
C PRO A 50 9.64 -12.91 -7.87
N ALA A 51 9.90 -12.57 -9.14
CA ALA A 51 9.40 -13.39 -10.24
C ALA A 51 10.22 -14.69 -10.25
N ASN A 52 9.54 -15.83 -10.06
CA ASN A 52 10.14 -17.15 -10.23
C ASN A 52 10.50 -17.41 -11.69
#